data_AF-A0A1M4PML6-F1
#
_entry.id   AF-A0A1M4PML6-F1
#
_cell.length_a   1.000
_cell.length_b   1.000
_cell.length_c   1.000
_cell.angle_alpha   90.00
_cell.angle_beta   90.00
_cell.angle_gamma   90.00
#
_symmetry.space_group_name_H-M   'P 1'
#
loop_
_entity.id
_entity.type
_entity.pdbx_description
1 polymer ?
#
loop_
_entity_poly.entity_id
_entity_poly.type
_entity_poly.pdbx_seq_one_letter_code
_entity_poly.pdbx_strand_id
1 'polypeptide(L)'
;MDNLLIMLPLETQILFKNIVKKIVISSSDTLLSLGIILTLWTGSLGITAIIRAINKAYNVKKKRPYWRLKGLAIIFTIALALLMIIVLAMLVFGEIIGNNLFGLIGATNLFYHLWELMRIIIPFISMIIIFALLYKLSPTPEEGLNLKLSHTLPGAVFTTTGWIIASMVFSYYVNNFGKYSKTYGSLGGIIVLLIWLYITSIMIVLGGEINGAYATIINNTRVEDCKKDGEK
;
A
#
# COMPACT_ATOMS: atom_id res chain seq x y z
N MET A 1 20.76 -22.47 13.35
CA MET A 1 19.98 -22.69 12.12
C MET A 1 19.72 -24.18 11.87
N ASP A 2 20.47 -25.08 12.50
CA ASP A 2 20.38 -26.53 12.25
C ASP A 2 19.13 -27.19 12.85
N ASN A 3 18.55 -26.64 13.93
CA ASN A 3 17.36 -27.20 14.57
C ASN A 3 16.06 -27.06 13.75
N LEU A 4 15.99 -26.14 12.78
CA LEU A 4 14.80 -25.98 11.92
C LEU A 4 14.80 -26.95 10.73
N LEU A 5 15.96 -27.45 10.31
CA LEU A 5 16.08 -28.36 9.16
C LEU A 5 15.70 -29.80 9.51
N ILE A 6 15.81 -30.19 10.78
CA ILE A 6 15.53 -31.55 11.26
C ILE A 6 14.05 -31.94 11.10
N MET A 7 13.13 -30.98 11.05
CA MET A 7 11.69 -31.23 10.84
C MET A 7 11.28 -31.42 9.37
N LEU A 8 12.18 -31.17 8.41
CA LEU A 8 11.90 -31.31 6.99
C LEU A 8 12.39 -32.66 6.44
N PRO A 9 11.69 -33.29 5.49
CA PRO A 9 12.16 -34.50 4.80
C PRO A 9 13.54 -34.29 4.17
N LEU A 10 14.36 -35.34 4.11
CA LEU A 10 15.77 -35.28 3.70
C LEU A 10 15.97 -34.66 2.30
N GLU A 11 15.06 -34.94 1.35
CA GLU A 11 15.09 -34.35 0.01
C GLU A 11 14.84 -32.84 0.02
N THR A 12 13.87 -32.37 0.82
CA THR A 12 13.59 -30.95 0.99
C THR A 12 14.79 -30.24 1.62
N GLN A 13 15.48 -30.87 2.58
CA GLN A 13 16.71 -30.31 3.16
C GLN A 13 17.82 -30.15 2.10
N ILE A 14 18.00 -31.14 1.22
CA ILE A 14 19.01 -31.11 0.14
C ILE A 14 18.66 -30.02 -0.88
N LEU A 15 17.40 -29.92 -1.29
CA LEU A 15 16.94 -28.86 -2.20
C LEU A 15 17.10 -27.48 -1.57
N PHE A 16 16.73 -27.30 -0.30
CA PHE A 16 16.85 -26.04 0.40
C PHE A 16 18.32 -25.64 0.58
N LYS A 17 19.20 -26.58 0.98
CA LYS A 17 20.65 -26.34 1.04
C LYS A 17 21.19 -25.95 -0.32
N ASN A 18 20.77 -26.61 -1.39
CA ASN A 18 21.25 -26.31 -2.73
C ASN A 18 20.76 -24.94 -3.24
N ILE A 19 19.51 -24.57 -2.95
CA ILE A 19 18.96 -23.25 -3.29
C ILE A 19 19.66 -22.14 -2.49
N VAL A 20 19.78 -22.30 -1.17
CA VAL A 20 20.47 -21.34 -0.31
C VAL A 20 21.94 -21.24 -0.69
N LYS A 21 22.61 -22.37 -0.95
CA LYS A 21 24.01 -22.39 -1.39
C LYS A 21 24.18 -21.74 -2.76
N LYS A 22 23.25 -21.93 -3.71
CA LYS A 22 23.27 -21.20 -4.99
C LYS A 22 23.07 -19.70 -4.76
N ILE A 23 22.09 -19.30 -3.97
CA ILE A 23 21.82 -17.86 -3.74
C ILE A 23 22.97 -17.21 -2.95
N VAL A 24 23.55 -17.88 -1.96
CA VAL A 24 24.60 -17.30 -1.11
C VAL A 24 25.99 -17.40 -1.74
N ILE A 25 26.30 -18.48 -2.47
CA ILE A 25 27.64 -18.70 -3.04
C ILE A 25 27.74 -18.19 -4.50
N SER A 26 26.64 -18.16 -5.27
CA SER A 26 26.66 -17.68 -6.67
C SER A 26 26.08 -16.29 -6.91
N SER A 27 25.53 -15.63 -5.87
CA SER A 27 25.28 -14.18 -5.95
C SER A 27 26.55 -13.47 -5.49
N SER A 28 27.16 -12.66 -6.36
CA SER A 28 28.09 -11.65 -5.86
C SER A 28 27.29 -10.67 -5.00
N ASP A 29 27.80 -10.30 -3.83
CA ASP A 29 27.16 -9.28 -2.96
C ASP A 29 26.81 -8.00 -3.74
N THR A 30 27.58 -7.73 -4.80
CA THR A 30 27.35 -6.67 -5.79
C THR A 30 26.03 -6.85 -6.56
N LEU A 31 25.72 -8.05 -7.09
CA LEU A 31 24.48 -8.30 -7.84
C LEU A 31 23.24 -8.16 -6.95
N LEU A 32 23.31 -8.66 -5.72
CA LEU A 32 22.21 -8.55 -4.75
C LEU A 32 21.94 -7.08 -4.40
N SER A 33 22.98 -6.33 -4.07
CA SER A 33 22.89 -4.90 -3.74
C SER A 33 22.36 -4.09 -4.92
N LEU A 34 22.84 -4.37 -6.14
CA LEU A 34 22.41 -3.69 -7.36
C LEU A 34 20.94 -4.01 -7.68
N GLY A 35 20.49 -5.26 -7.47
CA GLY A 35 19.10 -5.66 -7.63
C GLY A 35 18.15 -4.93 -6.70
N ILE A 36 18.52 -4.77 -5.42
CA ILE A 36 17.73 -4.02 -4.43
C ILE A 36 17.62 -2.55 -4.84
N ILE A 37 18.74 -1.92 -5.22
CA ILE A 37 18.75 -0.51 -5.65
C ILE A 37 17.88 -0.31 -6.89
N LEU A 38 18.03 -1.16 -7.91
CA LEU A 38 17.24 -1.09 -9.14
C LEU A 38 15.74 -1.31 -8.88
N THR A 39 15.40 -2.22 -7.98
CA THR A 39 14.01 -2.50 -7.61
C THR A 39 13.39 -1.30 -6.90
N LEU A 40 14.08 -0.72 -5.91
CA LEU A 40 13.63 0.50 -5.23
C LEU A 40 13.52 1.69 -6.19
N TRP A 41 14.48 1.82 -7.11
CA TRP A 41 14.47 2.88 -8.12
C TRP A 41 13.26 2.78 -9.04
N THR A 42 13.01 1.57 -9.56
CA THR A 42 11.90 1.28 -10.47
C THR A 42 10.55 1.41 -9.77
N GLY A 43 10.40 0.81 -8.59
CA GLY A 43 9.16 0.91 -7.80
C GLY A 43 8.79 2.36 -7.46
N SER A 44 9.79 3.17 -7.10
CA SER A 44 9.56 4.59 -6.77
C SER A 44 9.16 5.45 -7.97
N LEU A 45 9.29 4.99 -9.22
CA LEU A 45 8.75 5.70 -10.39
C LEU A 45 7.21 5.75 -10.35
N GLY A 46 6.55 4.65 -9.98
CA GLY A 46 5.10 4.58 -9.85
C GLY A 46 4.58 5.52 -8.78
N ILE A 47 5.20 5.49 -7.59
CA ILE A 47 4.85 6.42 -6.50
C ILE A 47 5.10 7.88 -6.88
N THR A 48 6.17 8.16 -7.64
CA THR A 48 6.43 9.51 -8.16
C THR A 48 5.30 10.01 -9.06
N ALA A 49 4.74 9.14 -9.91
CA ALA A 49 3.60 9.47 -10.76
C ALA A 49 2.34 9.74 -9.93
N ILE A 50 2.08 8.92 -8.90
CA ILE A 50 0.96 9.10 -7.98
C ILE A 50 1.06 10.44 -7.22
N ILE A 51 2.23 10.77 -6.66
CA ILE A 51 2.45 12.04 -5.96
C ILE A 51 2.18 13.23 -6.90
N ARG A 52 2.61 13.16 -8.17
CA ARG A 52 2.34 14.20 -9.16
C ARG A 52 0.85 14.33 -9.47
N ALA A 53 0.14 13.21 -9.58
CA ALA A 53 -1.31 13.20 -9.81
C ALA A 53 -2.06 13.80 -8.62
N ILE A 54 -1.68 13.45 -7.39
CA ILE A 54 -2.23 14.05 -6.17
C ILE A 54 -1.94 15.55 -6.11
N ASN A 55 -0.71 15.99 -6.40
CA ASN A 55 -0.39 17.41 -6.45
C ASN A 55 -1.25 18.17 -7.46
N LYS A 56 -1.57 17.55 -8.59
CA LYS A 56 -2.50 18.12 -9.57
C LYS A 56 -3.93 18.20 -9.01
N ALA A 57 -4.40 17.16 -8.31
CA ALA A 57 -5.71 17.15 -7.68
C ALA A 57 -5.87 18.23 -6.59
N TYR A 58 -4.80 18.50 -5.84
CA TYR A 58 -4.76 19.58 -4.86
C TYR A 58 -4.51 20.97 -5.49
N ASN A 59 -4.47 21.08 -6.82
CA ASN A 59 -4.17 22.31 -7.56
C ASN A 59 -2.85 22.99 -7.15
N VAL A 60 -1.84 22.20 -6.78
CA VAL A 60 -0.52 22.70 -6.39
C VAL A 60 0.19 23.28 -7.62
N LYS A 61 0.50 24.58 -7.59
CA LYS A 61 1.12 25.32 -8.70
C LYS A 61 2.65 25.20 -8.67
N LYS A 62 3.25 25.15 -7.47
CA LYS A 62 4.70 25.05 -7.29
C LYS A 62 5.20 23.59 -7.30
N LYS A 63 6.08 23.30 -8.25
CA LYS A 63 6.77 22.00 -8.35
C LYS A 63 7.90 21.92 -7.32
N ARG A 64 7.92 20.83 -6.55
CA ARG A 64 9.04 20.49 -5.65
C ARG A 64 10.31 20.20 -6.44
N PRO A 65 11.50 20.43 -5.86
CA PRO A 65 12.76 19.96 -6.46
C PRO A 65 12.76 18.43 -6.56
N TYR A 66 13.35 17.92 -7.65
CA TYR A 66 13.28 16.50 -8.03
C TYR A 66 13.81 15.56 -6.93
N TRP A 67 14.88 15.95 -6.21
CA TRP A 67 15.45 15.14 -5.13
C TRP A 67 14.49 14.94 -3.95
N ARG A 68 13.73 15.97 -3.54
CA ARG A 68 12.75 15.86 -2.44
C ARG A 68 11.58 14.99 -2.86
N LEU A 69 11.12 15.14 -4.11
CA LEU A 69 10.07 14.29 -4.69
C LEU A 69 10.50 12.82 -4.72
N LYS A 70 11.72 12.54 -5.19
CA LYS A 70 12.24 11.18 -5.30
C LYS A 70 12.48 10.55 -3.91
N GLY A 71 13.01 11.30 -2.96
CA GLY A 71 13.17 10.84 -1.57
C GLY A 71 11.84 10.44 -0.94
N LEU A 72 10.80 11.27 -1.10
CA LEU A 72 9.46 10.94 -0.63
C LEU A 72 8.91 9.68 -1.31
N ALA A 73 9.09 9.56 -2.62
CA ALA A 73 8.64 8.39 -3.37
C ALA A 73 9.32 7.09 -2.92
N ILE A 74 10.63 7.14 -2.61
CA ILE A 74 11.36 5.98 -2.07
C ILE A 74 10.84 5.59 -0.68
N ILE A 75 10.62 6.56 0.21
CA ILE A 75 10.07 6.31 1.56
C ILE A 75 8.70 5.60 1.46
N PHE A 76 7.80 6.09 0.60
CA PHE A 76 6.50 5.44 0.39
C PHE A 76 6.60 4.08 -0.28
N THR A 77 7.57 3.89 -1.18
CA THR A 77 7.83 2.57 -1.78
C THR A 77 8.26 1.56 -0.72
N ILE A 78 9.15 1.95 0.20
CA ILE A 78 9.58 1.11 1.32
C ILE A 78 8.42 0.86 2.28
N ALA A 79 7.64 1.90 2.61
CA ALA A 79 6.48 1.76 3.51
C ALA A 79 5.44 0.80 2.94
N LEU A 80 5.13 0.88 1.64
CA LEU A 80 4.24 -0.06 0.96
C LEU A 80 4.82 -1.48 0.89
N ALA A 81 6.13 -1.63 0.66
CA ALA A 81 6.78 -2.94 0.69
C ALA A 81 6.71 -3.59 2.08
N LEU A 82 6.98 -2.83 3.14
CA LEU A 82 6.84 -3.30 4.53
C LEU A 82 5.38 -3.65 4.86
N LEU A 83 4.43 -2.82 4.43
CA LEU A 83 3.01 -3.13 4.56
C LEU A 83 2.67 -4.46 3.92
N MET A 84 3.11 -4.69 2.68
CA MET A 84 2.88 -5.95 1.96
C MET A 84 3.45 -7.14 2.72
N ILE A 85 4.66 -7.02 3.28
CA ILE A 85 5.26 -8.07 4.10
C ILE A 85 4.41 -8.35 5.35
N ILE A 86 3.95 -7.30 6.05
CA ILE A 86 3.10 -7.45 7.26
C ILE A 86 1.77 -8.11 6.89
N VAL A 87 1.13 -7.68 5.81
CA VAL A 87 -0.15 -8.23 5.35
C VAL A 87 0.00 -9.71 4.98
N LEU A 88 1.03 -10.07 4.22
CA LEU A 88 1.31 -11.46 3.86
C LEU A 88 1.63 -12.30 5.10
N ALA A 89 2.43 -11.76 6.02
CA ALA A 89 2.76 -12.44 7.26
C ALA A 89 1.51 -12.70 8.11
N MET A 90 0.62 -11.70 8.25
CA MET A 90 -0.67 -11.87 8.95
C MET A 90 -1.61 -12.82 8.22
N LEU A 91 -1.65 -12.81 6.89
CA LEU A 91 -2.53 -13.68 6.13
C LEU A 91 -2.11 -15.15 6.24
N VAL A 92 -0.80 -15.42 6.13
CA VAL A 92 -0.20 -16.76 6.11
C VAL A 92 0.02 -17.31 7.52
N PHE A 93 0.71 -16.55 8.39
CA PHE A 93 1.05 -17.00 9.73
C PHE A 93 -0.04 -16.68 10.75
N GLY A 94 -1.01 -15.81 10.43
CA GLY A 94 -2.09 -15.47 11.35
C GLY A 94 -2.89 -16.68 11.79
N GLU A 95 -3.11 -17.65 10.91
CA GLU A 95 -3.84 -18.89 11.25
C GLU A 95 -2.97 -19.86 12.07
N ILE A 96 -1.68 -19.96 11.77
CA ILE A 96 -0.73 -20.83 12.49
C ILE A 96 -0.48 -20.32 13.91
N ILE A 97 -0.29 -19.00 14.06
CA ILE A 97 -0.17 -18.31 15.37
C ILE A 97 -1.50 -18.46 16.10
N GLY A 98 -2.62 -18.25 15.40
CA GLY A 98 -3.99 -18.41 15.88
C GLY A 98 -4.31 -19.79 16.45
N ASN A 99 -3.81 -20.87 15.86
CA ASN A 99 -4.13 -22.21 16.34
C ASN A 99 -3.10 -22.74 17.36
N ASN A 100 -1.81 -22.47 17.18
CA ASN A 100 -0.77 -23.02 18.05
C ASN A 100 -0.60 -22.26 19.36
N LEU A 101 -0.65 -20.92 19.36
CA LEU A 101 -0.58 -20.19 20.65
C LEU A 101 -1.86 -20.37 21.45
N PHE A 102 -3.03 -20.35 20.80
CA PHE A 102 -4.30 -20.28 21.51
C PHE A 102 -4.91 -21.65 21.84
N GLY A 103 -4.50 -22.72 21.16
CA GLY A 103 -4.80 -24.10 21.55
C GLY A 103 -4.13 -24.51 22.87
N LEU A 104 -2.96 -23.95 23.19
CA LEU A 104 -2.22 -24.23 24.43
C LEU A 104 -2.78 -23.53 25.67
N ILE A 105 -3.52 -22.42 25.50
CA ILE A 105 -4.01 -21.56 26.59
C ILE A 105 -5.50 -21.85 26.90
N GLY A 106 -6.13 -22.79 26.19
CA GLY A 106 -7.57 -23.06 26.35
C GLY A 106 -8.44 -21.90 25.88
N ALA A 107 -8.07 -21.26 24.77
CA ALA A 107 -8.77 -20.08 24.27
C ALA A 107 -10.21 -20.41 23.85
N THR A 108 -11.16 -19.71 24.45
CA THR A 108 -12.59 -19.74 24.10
C THR A 108 -12.82 -19.32 22.64
N ASN A 109 -13.89 -19.82 22.01
CA ASN A 109 -14.34 -19.44 20.66
C ASN A 109 -14.38 -17.93 20.41
N LEU A 110 -14.69 -17.13 21.44
CA LEU A 110 -14.68 -15.67 21.40
C LEU A 110 -13.30 -15.10 20.98
N PHE A 111 -12.21 -15.69 21.45
CA PHE A 111 -10.86 -15.22 21.19
C PHE A 111 -10.43 -15.48 19.74
N TYR A 112 -10.82 -16.62 19.18
CA TYR A 112 -10.61 -16.94 17.76
C TYR A 112 -11.35 -15.96 16.85
N HIS A 113 -12.61 -15.63 17.17
CA HIS A 113 -13.38 -14.64 16.40
C HIS A 113 -12.75 -13.25 16.46
N LEU A 114 -12.28 -12.81 17.64
CA LEU A 114 -11.57 -11.54 17.79
C LEU A 114 -10.28 -11.49 16.99
N TRP A 115 -9.51 -12.59 16.97
CA TRP A 115 -8.28 -12.69 16.21
C TRP A 115 -8.53 -12.64 14.69
N GLU A 116 -9.55 -13.34 14.20
CA GLU A 116 -9.95 -13.30 12.80
C GLU A 116 -10.37 -11.89 12.35
N LEU A 117 -11.12 -11.18 13.21
CA LEU A 117 -11.44 -9.77 12.98
C LEU A 117 -10.19 -8.89 12.92
N MET A 118 -9.26 -9.05 13.88
CA MET A 118 -8.00 -8.27 13.89
C MET A 118 -7.15 -8.52 12.65
N ARG A 119 -7.11 -9.75 12.14
CA ARG A 119 -6.38 -10.14 10.92
C ARG A 119 -6.85 -9.36 9.68
N ILE A 120 -8.12 -8.97 9.63
CA ILE A 120 -8.69 -8.17 8.53
C ILE A 120 -8.58 -6.67 8.83
N ILE A 121 -8.86 -6.27 10.07
CA ILE A 121 -8.91 -4.86 10.48
C ILE A 121 -7.52 -4.21 10.44
N ILE A 122 -6.45 -4.91 10.85
CA ILE A 122 -5.10 -4.34 10.91
C ILE A 122 -4.58 -3.93 9.50
N PRO A 123 -4.64 -4.81 8.47
CA PRO A 123 -4.34 -4.41 7.09
C PRO A 123 -5.20 -3.23 6.60
N PHE A 124 -6.49 -3.23 6.93
CA PHE A 124 -7.40 -2.18 6.50
C PHE A 124 -7.03 -0.81 7.09
N ILE A 125 -6.79 -0.74 8.40
CA ILE A 125 -6.40 0.50 9.09
C ILE A 125 -5.03 0.99 8.62
N SER A 126 -4.06 0.08 8.46
CA SER A 126 -2.72 0.43 8.00
C SER A 126 -2.73 0.99 6.57
N MET A 127 -3.61 0.49 5.69
CA MET A 127 -3.84 1.06 4.36
C MET A 127 -4.39 2.49 4.43
N ILE A 128 -5.38 2.74 5.31
CA ILE A 128 -5.91 4.10 5.54
C ILE A 128 -4.79 5.04 6.02
N ILE A 129 -3.95 4.59 6.96
CA ILE A 129 -2.83 5.40 7.47
C ILE A 129 -1.86 5.76 6.33
N ILE A 130 -1.50 4.81 5.49
CA ILE A 130 -0.58 5.05 4.37
C ILE A 130 -1.17 6.03 3.36
N PHE A 131 -2.43 5.87 2.97
CA PHE A 131 -3.07 6.84 2.07
C PHE A 131 -3.24 8.22 2.73
N ALA A 132 -3.60 8.29 4.01
CA ALA A 132 -3.71 9.54 4.74
C ALA A 132 -2.35 10.28 4.81
N LEU A 133 -1.26 9.53 5.03
CA LEU A 133 0.11 10.06 4.98
C LEU A 133 0.49 10.47 3.56
N LEU A 134 0.13 9.70 2.55
CA LEU A 134 0.38 10.02 1.14
C LEU A 134 -0.29 11.35 0.77
N TYR A 135 -1.56 11.52 1.13
CA TYR A 135 -2.30 12.77 0.89
C TYR A 135 -1.78 13.95 1.70
N LYS A 136 -1.28 13.72 2.92
CA LYS A 136 -0.70 14.77 3.74
C LYS A 136 0.67 15.22 3.24
N LEU A 137 1.52 14.27 2.82
CA LEU A 137 2.92 14.52 2.51
C LEU A 137 3.16 14.81 1.02
N SER A 138 2.20 14.51 0.14
CA SER A 138 2.30 14.83 -1.30
C SER A 138 2.32 16.34 -1.59
N PRO A 139 1.38 17.17 -1.05
CA PRO A 139 1.29 18.60 -1.36
C PRO A 139 2.43 19.42 -0.77
N THR A 140 3.05 20.30 -1.55
CA THR A 140 4.24 21.08 -1.14
C THR A 140 4.00 21.98 0.08
N PRO A 141 4.83 21.91 1.14
CA PRO A 141 4.68 22.77 2.32
C PRO A 141 4.79 24.26 1.98
N GLU A 142 5.52 24.59 0.91
CA GLU A 142 5.77 25.96 0.43
C GLU A 142 4.52 26.68 -0.11
N GLU A 143 3.37 25.99 -0.23
CA GLU A 143 2.08 26.62 -0.56
C GLU A 143 1.22 26.91 0.69
N GLY A 144 1.74 26.73 1.91
CA GLY A 144 1.01 27.10 3.14
C GLY A 144 -0.18 26.19 3.46
N LEU A 145 -0.36 25.09 2.72
CA LEU A 145 -1.32 24.02 3.01
C LEU A 145 -0.87 23.23 4.25
N ASN A 146 -1.10 23.79 5.44
CA ASN A 146 -0.98 23.07 6.71
C ASN A 146 -2.15 22.10 6.88
N LEU A 147 -2.15 21.04 6.08
CA LEU A 147 -3.15 19.99 6.15
C LEU A 147 -2.95 19.20 7.45
N LYS A 148 -3.92 19.32 8.37
CA LYS A 148 -4.02 18.43 9.53
C LYS A 148 -4.30 17.01 9.03
N LEU A 149 -3.77 16.01 9.73
CA LEU A 149 -3.97 14.59 9.38
C LEU A 149 -5.46 14.22 9.34
N SER A 150 -6.27 14.85 10.21
CA SER A 150 -7.73 14.69 10.21
C SER A 150 -8.41 15.12 8.91
N HIS A 151 -7.84 16.07 8.15
CA HIS A 151 -8.43 16.54 6.90
C HIS A 151 -8.15 15.60 5.72
N THR A 152 -7.16 14.70 5.86
CA THR A 152 -6.81 13.73 4.81
C THR A 152 -7.46 12.36 5.02
N LEU A 153 -8.09 12.14 6.18
CA LEU A 153 -8.81 10.91 6.51
C LEU A 153 -9.99 10.60 5.58
N PRO A 154 -10.88 11.56 5.23
CA PRO A 154 -12.07 11.26 4.42
C PRO A 154 -11.70 10.62 3.06
N GLY A 155 -10.75 11.22 2.34
CA GLY A 155 -10.25 10.69 1.07
C GLY A 155 -9.44 9.40 1.23
N ALA A 156 -8.72 9.21 2.35
CA ALA A 156 -8.02 7.96 2.63
C ALA A 156 -8.99 6.80 2.87
N VAL A 157 -10.06 7.02 3.64
CA VAL A 157 -11.12 6.03 3.87
C VAL A 157 -11.84 5.72 2.55
N PHE A 158 -12.21 6.74 1.77
CA PHE A 158 -12.81 6.56 0.45
C PHE A 158 -11.91 5.73 -0.47
N THR A 159 -10.61 6.04 -0.51
CA THR A 159 -9.67 5.33 -1.38
C THR A 159 -9.50 3.89 -0.97
N THR A 160 -9.31 3.60 0.32
CA THR A 160 -9.17 2.22 0.81
C THR A 160 -10.44 1.41 0.55
N THR A 161 -11.61 1.94 0.90
CA THR A 161 -12.89 1.25 0.72
C THR A 161 -13.22 1.06 -0.76
N GLY A 162 -13.10 2.11 -1.56
CA GLY A 162 -13.32 2.08 -3.00
C GLY A 162 -12.35 1.14 -3.71
N TRP A 163 -11.08 1.12 -3.31
CA TRP A 163 -10.08 0.19 -3.87
C TRP A 163 -10.38 -1.28 -3.56
N ILE A 164 -10.86 -1.59 -2.35
CA ILE A 164 -11.29 -2.95 -1.99
C ILE A 164 -12.50 -3.37 -2.82
N ILE A 165 -13.54 -2.53 -2.89
CA ILE A 165 -14.75 -2.79 -3.67
C ILE A 165 -14.39 -2.97 -5.15
N ALA A 166 -13.59 -2.06 -5.71
CA ALA A 166 -13.12 -2.15 -7.09
C ALA A 166 -12.33 -3.43 -7.34
N SER A 167 -11.47 -3.84 -6.39
CA SER A 167 -10.69 -5.08 -6.52
C SER A 167 -11.59 -6.31 -6.48
N MET A 168 -12.64 -6.32 -5.65
CA MET A 168 -13.63 -7.40 -5.62
C MET A 168 -14.42 -7.48 -6.94
N VAL A 169 -14.94 -6.34 -7.42
CA VAL A 169 -15.67 -6.25 -8.69
C VAL A 169 -14.77 -6.65 -9.87
N PHE A 170 -13.52 -6.20 -9.88
CA PHE A 170 -12.56 -6.55 -10.92
C PHE A 170 -12.19 -8.03 -10.91
N SER A 171 -11.98 -8.61 -9.71
CA SER A 171 -11.75 -10.05 -9.55
C SER A 171 -12.93 -10.86 -10.09
N TYR A 172 -14.15 -10.47 -9.73
CA TYR A 172 -15.36 -11.09 -10.28
C TYR A 172 -15.43 -10.98 -11.81
N TYR A 173 -15.15 -9.81 -12.37
CA TYR A 173 -15.14 -9.60 -13.82
C TYR A 173 -14.14 -10.51 -14.54
N VAL A 174 -12.89 -10.56 -14.06
CA VAL A 174 -11.83 -11.37 -14.68
C VAL A 174 -12.14 -12.86 -14.57
N ASN A 175 -12.66 -13.33 -13.43
CA ASN A 175 -12.95 -14.75 -13.22
C ASN A 175 -14.16 -15.25 -14.04
N ASN A 176 -15.16 -14.40 -14.32
CA ASN A 176 -16.38 -14.81 -15.03
C ASN A 176 -16.36 -14.48 -16.52
N PHE A 177 -15.82 -13.31 -16.90
CA PHE A 177 -15.85 -12.79 -18.27
C PHE A 177 -14.46 -12.81 -18.94
N GLY A 178 -13.40 -13.06 -18.19
CA GLY A 178 -12.03 -13.00 -18.66
C GLY A 178 -11.57 -14.21 -19.48
N LYS A 179 -12.10 -14.39 -20.70
CA LYS A 179 -11.50 -15.30 -21.70
C LYS A 179 -10.25 -14.70 -22.39
N TYR A 180 -9.63 -13.68 -21.79
CA TYR A 180 -8.46 -12.98 -22.33
C TYR A 180 -7.25 -13.89 -22.52
N SER A 181 -7.00 -14.82 -21.59
CA SER A 181 -5.89 -15.77 -21.71
C SER A 181 -6.04 -16.73 -22.89
N LYS A 182 -7.29 -17.03 -23.31
CA LYS A 182 -7.54 -17.89 -24.49
C LYS A 182 -7.34 -17.16 -25.81
N THR A 183 -7.59 -15.86 -25.84
CA THR A 183 -7.55 -15.05 -27.07
C THR A 183 -6.18 -14.39 -27.29
N TYR A 184 -5.54 -13.95 -26.20
CA TYR A 184 -4.31 -13.15 -26.23
C TYR A 184 -3.13 -13.82 -25.50
N GLY A 185 -3.30 -15.03 -24.94
CA GLY A 185 -2.23 -15.75 -24.25
C GLY A 185 -1.63 -14.94 -23.11
N SER A 186 -0.29 -14.84 -23.07
CA SER A 186 0.46 -14.10 -22.05
C SER A 186 0.20 -12.59 -22.05
N LEU A 187 -0.19 -12.00 -23.19
CA LEU A 187 -0.55 -10.58 -23.27
C LEU A 187 -1.84 -10.27 -22.50
N GLY A 188 -2.75 -11.25 -22.38
CA GLY A 188 -3.98 -11.10 -21.61
C GLY A 188 -3.72 -10.73 -20.16
N GLY A 189 -2.70 -11.34 -19.52
CA GLY A 189 -2.32 -11.02 -18.14
C GLY A 189 -1.80 -9.59 -17.98
N ILE A 190 -1.00 -9.10 -18.92
CA ILE A 190 -0.47 -7.73 -18.91
C ILE A 190 -1.61 -6.72 -19.06
N ILE A 191 -2.57 -6.97 -19.97
CA ILE A 191 -3.73 -6.10 -20.17
C ILE A 191 -4.58 -6.03 -18.90
N VAL A 192 -4.87 -7.17 -18.28
CA VAL A 192 -5.62 -7.25 -17.00
C VAL A 192 -4.90 -6.45 -15.92
N LEU A 193 -3.57 -6.61 -15.79
CA LEU A 193 -2.78 -5.85 -14.83
C LEU A 193 -2.84 -4.34 -15.09
N LEU A 194 -2.72 -3.89 -16.34
CA LEU A 194 -2.79 -2.47 -16.69
C LEU A 194 -4.16 -1.87 -16.40
N ILE A 195 -5.25 -2.59 -16.67
CA ILE A 195 -6.61 -2.14 -16.33
C ILE A 195 -6.77 -2.04 -14.81
N TRP A 196 -6.26 -3.01 -14.06
CA TRP A 196 -6.32 -2.97 -12.60
C TRP A 196 -5.52 -1.81 -12.01
N LEU A 197 -4.32 -1.56 -12.53
CA LEU A 197 -3.50 -0.39 -12.15
C LEU A 197 -4.19 0.92 -12.53
N TYR A 198 -4.87 0.97 -13.67
CA TYR A 198 -5.65 2.13 -14.10
C TYR A 198 -6.80 2.43 -13.13
N ILE A 199 -7.61 1.44 -12.76
CA ILE A 199 -8.69 1.58 -11.78
C ILE A 199 -8.14 2.02 -10.42
N THR A 200 -7.03 1.41 -9.99
CA THR A 200 -6.35 1.80 -8.74
C THR A 200 -5.91 3.26 -8.78
N SER A 201 -5.34 3.72 -9.90
CA SER A 201 -4.92 5.11 -10.06
C SER A 201 -6.09 6.09 -9.97
N ILE A 202 -7.25 5.75 -10.55
CA ILE A 202 -8.46 6.56 -10.47
C ILE A 202 -8.93 6.68 -9.02
N MET A 203 -8.99 5.57 -8.28
CA MET A 203 -9.42 5.60 -6.87
C MET A 203 -8.54 6.51 -6.02
N ILE A 204 -7.21 6.42 -6.20
CA ILE A 204 -6.26 7.26 -5.45
C ILE A 204 -6.42 8.74 -5.81
N VAL A 205 -6.60 9.07 -7.10
CA VAL A 205 -6.77 10.47 -7.53
C VAL A 205 -8.10 11.03 -7.04
N LEU A 206 -9.20 10.27 -7.13
CA LEU A 206 -10.50 10.69 -6.60
C LEU A 206 -10.46 10.94 -5.10
N GLY A 207 -9.79 10.08 -4.31
CA GLY A 207 -9.58 10.36 -2.89
C GLY A 207 -8.76 11.63 -2.63
N GLY A 208 -7.80 11.93 -3.51
CA GLY A 208 -7.05 13.18 -3.49
C GLY A 208 -7.94 14.40 -3.75
N GLU A 209 -8.82 14.35 -4.76
CA GLU A 209 -9.79 15.41 -5.07
C GLU A 209 -10.77 15.64 -3.91
N ILE A 210 -11.30 14.56 -3.31
CA ILE A 210 -12.19 14.65 -2.14
C ILE A 210 -11.50 15.41 -1.00
N ASN A 211 -10.24 15.06 -0.71
CA ASN A 211 -9.48 15.74 0.32
C ASN A 211 -9.13 17.19 -0.07
N GLY A 212 -8.86 17.46 -1.34
CA GLY A 212 -8.64 18.81 -1.87
C GLY A 212 -9.87 19.70 -1.69
N ALA A 213 -11.04 19.20 -2.08
CA ALA A 213 -12.32 19.89 -1.89
C ALA A 213 -12.64 20.11 -0.41
N TYR A 214 -12.47 19.09 0.43
CA TYR A 214 -12.69 19.19 1.88
C TYR A 214 -11.78 20.23 2.55
N ALA A 215 -10.50 20.28 2.15
CA ALA A 215 -9.55 21.26 2.65
C ALA A 215 -9.92 22.70 2.26
N THR A 216 -10.38 22.93 1.02
CA THR A 216 -10.86 24.24 0.57
C THR A 216 -12.06 24.71 1.38
N ILE A 217 -13.03 23.83 1.64
CA ILE A 217 -14.23 24.16 2.42
C ILE A 217 -13.84 24.63 3.83
N ILE A 218 -13.02 23.87 4.55
CA ILE A 218 -12.61 24.21 5.93
C ILE A 218 -11.83 25.53 5.99
N ASN A 219 -10.95 25.76 5.02
CA ASN A 219 -10.17 27.00 4.99
C ASN A 219 -11.08 28.22 4.74
N ASN A 220 -12.11 28.10 3.90
CA ASN A 220 -13.06 29.18 3.68
C ASN A 220 -13.87 29.51 4.95
N THR A 221 -14.30 28.49 5.70
CA THR A 221 -15.03 28.69 6.97
C THR A 221 -14.20 29.46 8.00
N ARG A 222 -12.91 29.13 8.14
CA ARG A 222 -12.01 29.85 9.07
C ARG A 222 -11.82 31.33 8.71
N VAL A 223 -11.79 31.65 7.42
CA VAL A 223 -11.63 33.05 6.97
C VAL A 223 -12.91 33.85 7.27
N GLU A 224 -14.08 33.24 7.14
CA GLU A 224 -15.36 33.87 7.52
C GLU A 224 -15.46 34.12 9.03
N ASP A 225 -15.02 33.17 9.87
CA ASP A 225 -15.03 33.32 11.33
C ASP A 225 -14.09 34.46 11.79
N CYS A 226 -12.88 34.56 11.23
CA CYS A 226 -11.96 35.67 11.54
C CYS A 226 -12.51 37.05 11.14
N LYS A 227 -13.30 37.14 10.07
CA LYS A 227 -13.96 38.40 9.69
C LYS A 227 -15.04 38.79 10.70
N LYS A 228 -15.82 37.82 11.18
CA LYS A 228 -16.88 38.07 12.18
C LYS A 228 -16.32 38.47 13.55
N ASP A 229 -15.15 37.96 13.91
CA ASP A 229 -14.48 38.29 15.17
C ASP A 229 -13.76 39.65 15.12
N GLY A 230 -13.37 40.14 13.93
CA GLY A 230 -12.75 41.46 13.74
C GLY A 230 -13.73 42.62 13.57
N GLU A 231 -15.04 42.34 13.43
CA GLU A 231 -16.12 43.35 13.34
C GLU A 231 -16.85 43.59 14.67
N LYS A 232 -16.40 42.98 15.78
CA LYS A 232 -16.90 43.21 17.15
C LYS A 232 -15.88 43.97 17.99
#